data_AF-A0A356X0R6-F1
#
_entry.id   AF-A0A356X0R6-F1
#
_cell.length_a   1.000
_cell.length_b   1.000
_cell.length_c   1.000
_cell.angle_alpha   90.00
_cell.angle_beta   90.00
_cell.angle_gamma   90.00
#
_symmetry.space_group_name_H-M   'P 1'
#
loop_
_entity.id
_entity.type
_entity.pdbx_description
1 polymer ?
#
loop_
_entity_poly.entity_id
_entity_poly.type
_entity_poly.pdbx_seq_one_letter_code
_entity_poly.pdbx_strand_id
1 'polypeptide(L)'
;LGECPLVMYTPPGYEDNPDKEYPILYLLHGTTDTEETWTKVGRANIILDNLIAEGKAREMIIAMPYGRAYPVISKSSGSLREWENLQEFKKDFMNNLMPYVEGNYRVKKDAESRAIAGFSGGGGTSLYFGLNNQGLFSWVIGFAPGMRVNEIDRNNAGAFEDPEATNENLNLFWIAVGEEDFTKRAIDPYMEILDEKGIEYESFISGGGHTWMNCKLYLSMVAKRLFQN
;
A
#
# COMPACT_ATOMS: atom_id res chain seq x y z
N LEU A 1 5.36 8.87 -19.51
CA LEU A 1 5.21 7.41 -19.30
C LEU A 1 4.26 6.93 -20.39
N GLY A 2 4.43 5.74 -20.96
CA GLY A 2 3.50 5.24 -21.98
C GLY A 2 2.13 4.92 -21.36
N GLU A 3 1.41 3.99 -21.96
CA GLU A 3 0.23 3.41 -21.30
C GLU A 3 0.69 2.58 -20.07
N CYS A 4 0.18 2.93 -18.89
CA CYS A 4 0.43 2.20 -17.64
C CYS A 4 -0.80 1.37 -17.28
N PRO A 5 -0.68 0.03 -17.19
CA PRO A 5 -1.79 -0.83 -16.77
C PRO A 5 -2.26 -0.55 -15.34
N LEU A 6 -3.56 -0.63 -15.13
CA LEU A 6 -4.25 -0.44 -13.85
C LEU A 6 -5.42 -1.42 -13.76
N VAL A 7 -5.49 -2.18 -12.68
CA VAL A 7 -6.67 -3.00 -12.36
C VAL A 7 -7.47 -2.30 -11.27
N MET A 8 -8.78 -2.15 -11.50
CA MET A 8 -9.70 -1.55 -10.55
C MET A 8 -10.69 -2.60 -10.05
N TYR A 9 -10.89 -2.64 -8.74
CA TYR A 9 -12.01 -3.34 -8.11
C TYR A 9 -13.01 -2.29 -7.60
N THR A 10 -14.27 -2.46 -7.97
CA THR A 10 -15.40 -1.70 -7.42
C THR A 10 -16.27 -2.66 -6.59
N PRO A 11 -16.76 -2.24 -5.40
CA PRO A 11 -17.51 -3.12 -4.53
C PRO A 11 -18.86 -3.53 -5.15
N PRO A 12 -19.45 -4.65 -4.73
CA PRO A 12 -20.81 -5.02 -5.12
C PRO A 12 -21.81 -3.87 -4.90
N GLY A 13 -22.71 -3.66 -5.86
CA GLY A 13 -23.67 -2.55 -5.82
C GLY A 13 -23.10 -1.19 -6.24
N TYR A 14 -21.85 -1.11 -6.72
CA TYR A 14 -21.26 0.14 -7.21
C TYR A 14 -22.12 0.81 -8.28
N GLU A 15 -22.57 0.06 -9.30
CA GLU A 15 -23.40 0.59 -10.40
C GLU A 15 -24.83 0.93 -9.98
N ASP A 16 -25.34 0.30 -8.92
CA ASP A 16 -26.70 0.53 -8.42
C ASP A 16 -26.82 1.80 -7.56
N ASN A 17 -25.68 2.36 -7.11
CA ASN A 17 -25.62 3.52 -6.22
C ASN A 17 -24.81 4.67 -6.85
N PRO A 18 -25.37 5.42 -7.82
CA PRO A 18 -24.64 6.42 -8.59
C PRO A 18 -24.19 7.63 -7.75
N ASP A 19 -24.86 7.93 -6.63
CA ASP A 19 -24.53 9.08 -5.77
C ASP A 19 -23.57 8.72 -4.62
N LYS A 20 -23.20 7.44 -4.49
CA LYS A 20 -22.33 6.98 -3.40
C LYS A 20 -20.86 7.10 -3.80
N GLU A 21 -20.08 7.75 -2.93
CA GLU A 21 -18.62 7.79 -3.00
C GLU A 21 -17.99 6.82 -2.00
N TYR A 22 -16.88 6.20 -2.41
CA TYR A 22 -16.22 5.13 -1.67
C TYR A 22 -14.82 5.57 -1.22
N PRO A 23 -14.34 5.11 -0.05
CA PRO A 23 -12.92 5.19 0.25
C PRO A 23 -12.13 4.27 -0.70
N ILE A 24 -10.83 4.51 -0.82
CA ILE A 24 -9.97 3.80 -1.77
C ILE A 24 -8.69 3.26 -1.12
N LEU A 25 -8.38 2.00 -1.47
CA LEU A 25 -7.10 1.37 -1.21
C LEU A 25 -6.26 1.31 -2.49
N TYR A 26 -5.09 1.96 -2.48
CA TYR A 26 -4.06 1.73 -3.49
C TYR A 26 -3.18 0.55 -3.07
N LEU A 27 -3.21 -0.54 -3.85
CA LEU A 27 -2.63 -1.83 -3.47
C LEU A 27 -1.51 -2.25 -4.44
N LEU A 28 -0.26 -2.10 -4.00
CA LEU A 28 0.94 -2.30 -4.82
C LEU A 28 1.43 -3.75 -4.80
N HIS A 29 1.82 -4.27 -5.97
CA HIS A 29 2.35 -5.62 -6.13
C HIS A 29 3.84 -5.73 -5.76
N GLY A 30 4.38 -6.96 -5.69
CA GLY A 30 5.81 -7.20 -5.44
C GLY A 30 6.71 -6.88 -6.64
N THR A 31 8.02 -6.77 -6.44
CA THR A 31 8.95 -6.32 -7.50
C THR A 31 8.92 -7.12 -8.80
N THR A 32 8.63 -8.41 -8.71
CA THR A 32 8.59 -9.37 -9.83
C THR A 32 7.19 -9.59 -10.38
N ASP A 33 6.18 -8.95 -9.78
CA ASP A 33 4.77 -9.13 -10.10
C ASP A 33 4.28 -8.02 -11.05
N THR A 34 2.99 -8.09 -11.40
CA THR A 34 2.27 -7.09 -12.21
C THR A 34 0.98 -6.63 -11.51
N GLU A 35 0.30 -5.63 -12.08
CA GLU A 35 -0.98 -5.06 -11.63
C GLU A 35 -2.09 -6.10 -11.40
N GLU A 36 -2.10 -7.19 -12.18
CA GLU A 36 -3.13 -8.23 -12.09
C GLU A 36 -2.88 -9.24 -10.96
N THR A 37 -1.71 -9.20 -10.32
CA THR A 37 -1.30 -10.29 -9.41
C THR A 37 -2.15 -10.35 -8.15
N TRP A 38 -2.57 -9.18 -7.64
CA TRP A 38 -3.46 -9.09 -6.49
C TRP A 38 -4.84 -9.72 -6.75
N THR A 39 -5.35 -9.72 -7.98
CA THR A 39 -6.62 -10.40 -8.32
C THR A 39 -6.39 -11.86 -8.69
N LYS A 40 -5.39 -12.16 -9.54
CA LYS A 40 -5.13 -13.52 -10.05
C LYS A 40 -4.57 -14.46 -8.99
N VAL A 41 -3.63 -14.00 -8.18
CA VAL A 41 -2.96 -14.81 -7.16
C VAL A 41 -3.42 -14.42 -5.77
N GLY A 42 -3.41 -13.11 -5.47
CA GLY A 42 -3.77 -12.55 -4.17
C GLY A 42 -5.27 -12.64 -3.84
N ARG A 43 -6.14 -12.88 -4.83
CA ARG A 43 -7.60 -12.99 -4.65
C ARG A 43 -8.22 -11.78 -3.93
N ALA A 44 -7.67 -10.58 -4.13
CA ALA A 44 -8.11 -9.37 -3.44
C ALA A 44 -9.60 -9.09 -3.60
N ASN A 45 -10.12 -9.28 -4.82
CA ASN A 45 -11.55 -9.15 -5.11
C ASN A 45 -12.40 -10.14 -4.30
N ILE A 46 -12.05 -11.42 -4.29
CA ILE A 46 -12.80 -12.45 -3.56
C ILE A 46 -12.73 -12.24 -2.04
N ILE A 47 -11.56 -11.84 -1.53
CA ILE A 47 -11.38 -11.53 -0.11
C ILE A 47 -12.30 -10.36 0.26
N LEU A 48 -12.28 -9.29 -0.52
CA LEU A 48 -13.06 -8.10 -0.20
C LEU A 48 -14.57 -8.32 -0.39
N ASP A 49 -14.99 -9.04 -1.45
CA ASP A 49 -16.39 -9.45 -1.65
C ASP A 49 -16.93 -10.19 -0.42
N ASN A 50 -16.21 -11.20 0.06
CA ASN A 50 -16.62 -12.00 1.22
C ASN A 50 -16.67 -11.16 2.50
N LEU A 51 -15.67 -10.30 2.73
CA LEU A 51 -15.64 -9.44 3.91
C LEU A 51 -16.74 -8.39 3.91
N ILE A 52 -17.08 -7.82 2.75
CA ILE A 52 -18.20 -6.88 2.59
C ILE A 52 -19.52 -7.62 2.83
N ALA A 53 -19.72 -8.80 2.22
CA ALA A 53 -20.93 -9.58 2.41
C ALA A 53 -21.16 -10.01 3.87
N GLU A 54 -20.08 -10.26 4.61
CA GLU A 54 -20.12 -10.56 6.05
C GLU A 54 -20.24 -9.31 6.95
N GLY A 55 -20.26 -8.10 6.38
CA GLY A 55 -20.27 -6.84 7.13
C GLY A 55 -18.99 -6.57 7.92
N LYS A 56 -17.88 -7.23 7.57
CA LYS A 56 -16.58 -7.14 8.26
C LYS A 56 -15.63 -6.12 7.64
N ALA A 57 -15.86 -5.70 6.41
CA ALA A 57 -15.12 -4.63 5.75
C ALA A 57 -16.09 -3.57 5.23
N ARG A 58 -15.65 -2.31 5.20
CA ARG A 58 -16.37 -1.24 4.50
C ARG A 58 -16.33 -1.51 2.99
N GLU A 59 -17.40 -1.12 2.29
CA GLU A 59 -17.35 -1.02 0.84
C GLU A 59 -16.30 0.00 0.44
N MET A 60 -15.32 -0.44 -0.36
CA MET A 60 -14.19 0.38 -0.80
C MET A 60 -13.78 -0.01 -2.21
N ILE A 61 -13.16 0.95 -2.92
CA ILE A 61 -12.50 0.69 -4.21
C ILE A 61 -11.07 0.21 -3.94
N ILE A 62 -10.56 -0.69 -4.78
CA ILE A 62 -9.13 -1.02 -4.80
C ILE A 62 -8.55 -0.64 -6.16
N ALA A 63 -7.53 0.22 -6.15
CA ALA A 63 -6.69 0.51 -7.31
C ALA A 63 -5.38 -0.29 -7.22
N MET A 64 -5.12 -1.13 -8.20
CA MET A 64 -3.91 -1.96 -8.30
C MET A 64 -3.12 -1.53 -9.54
N PRO A 65 -2.25 -0.50 -9.43
CA PRO A 65 -1.45 -0.04 -10.56
C PRO A 65 -0.24 -0.96 -10.80
N TYR A 66 0.31 -0.91 -12.01
CA TYR A 66 1.66 -1.42 -12.25
C TYR A 66 2.68 -0.49 -11.58
N GLY A 67 3.35 -0.96 -10.52
CA GLY A 67 4.18 -0.14 -9.64
C GLY A 67 5.55 0.28 -10.21
N ARG A 68 5.88 -0.13 -11.44
CA ARG A 68 7.10 0.30 -12.14
C ARG A 68 6.81 1.53 -12.98
N ALA A 69 7.23 2.68 -12.47
CA ALA A 69 7.00 3.97 -13.11
C ALA A 69 8.04 4.33 -14.19
N TYR A 70 8.82 3.37 -14.71
CA TYR A 70 9.80 3.65 -15.76
C TYR A 70 9.18 3.54 -17.16
N PRO A 71 9.46 4.51 -18.05
CA PRO A 71 8.96 4.48 -19.43
C PRO A 71 9.58 3.37 -20.28
N VAL A 72 10.71 2.78 -19.85
CA VAL A 72 11.38 1.68 -20.53
C VAL A 72 11.61 0.57 -19.51
N ILE A 73 11.13 -0.65 -19.81
CA ILE A 73 11.48 -1.85 -19.05
C ILE A 73 12.81 -2.38 -19.59
N SER A 74 13.87 -2.25 -18.81
CA SER A 74 15.23 -2.71 -19.10
C SER A 74 15.81 -3.40 -17.87
N LYS A 75 16.98 -4.05 -18.00
CA LYS A 75 17.70 -4.61 -16.86
C LYS A 75 18.14 -3.56 -15.83
N SER A 76 18.18 -2.27 -16.20
CA SER A 76 18.42 -1.15 -15.30
C SER A 76 17.14 -0.54 -14.74
N SER A 77 15.96 -0.98 -15.20
CA SER A 77 14.67 -0.62 -14.61
C SER A 77 14.56 -1.35 -13.28
N GLY A 78 15.02 -0.66 -12.25
CA GLY A 78 15.27 -1.17 -10.92
C GLY A 78 14.06 -1.87 -10.29
N SER A 79 14.31 -2.52 -9.16
CA SER A 79 13.26 -2.99 -8.25
C SER A 79 12.29 -1.86 -7.85
N LEU A 80 11.06 -2.17 -7.44
CA LEU A 80 10.07 -1.16 -6.96
C LEU A 80 10.64 -0.30 -5.82
N ARG A 81 11.54 -0.88 -5.03
CA ARG A 81 12.27 -0.25 -3.94
C ARG A 81 13.49 0.60 -4.34
N GLU A 82 13.91 0.61 -5.61
CA GLU A 82 15.04 1.47 -6.01
C GLU A 82 14.65 2.93 -5.95
N TRP A 83 15.60 3.77 -5.54
CA TRP A 83 15.36 5.19 -5.32
C TRP A 83 14.73 5.89 -6.53
N GLU A 84 15.27 5.64 -7.71
CA GLU A 84 14.80 6.24 -8.94
C GLU A 84 13.37 5.77 -9.29
N ASN A 85 12.99 4.53 -8.99
CA ASN A 85 11.59 4.09 -9.13
C ASN A 85 10.69 4.82 -8.13
N LEU A 86 11.12 4.97 -6.88
CA LEU A 86 10.34 5.68 -5.85
C LEU A 86 10.06 7.13 -6.26
N GLN A 87 11.05 7.80 -6.89
CA GLN A 87 10.88 9.17 -7.39
C GLN A 87 9.91 9.25 -8.57
N GLU A 88 10.04 8.34 -9.54
CA GLU A 88 9.14 8.32 -10.69
C GLU A 88 7.72 7.89 -10.29
N PHE A 89 7.57 6.97 -9.34
CA PHE A 89 6.26 6.56 -8.81
C PHE A 89 5.54 7.73 -8.16
N LYS A 90 6.22 8.57 -7.37
CA LYS A 90 5.62 9.80 -6.82
C LYS A 90 5.10 10.72 -7.92
N LYS A 91 5.87 10.93 -8.98
CA LYS A 91 5.44 11.79 -10.11
C LYS A 91 4.25 11.18 -10.85
N ASP A 92 4.29 9.89 -11.13
CA ASP A 92 3.20 9.20 -11.83
C ASP A 92 1.92 9.18 -11.00
N PHE A 93 2.05 8.90 -9.70
CA PHE A 93 0.92 8.88 -8.78
C PHE A 93 0.19 10.23 -8.76
N MET A 94 0.94 11.32 -8.54
CA MET A 94 0.38 12.64 -8.35
C MET A 94 -0.18 13.26 -9.64
N ASN A 95 0.48 13.00 -10.78
CA ASN A 95 0.12 13.67 -12.03
C ASN A 95 -0.82 12.83 -12.91
N ASN A 96 -0.83 11.50 -12.76
CA ASN A 96 -1.57 10.61 -13.64
C ASN A 96 -2.54 9.70 -12.86
N LEU A 97 -2.03 8.81 -12.00
CA LEU A 97 -2.85 7.75 -11.41
C LEU A 97 -3.98 8.30 -10.52
N MET A 98 -3.66 9.18 -9.57
CA MET A 98 -4.66 9.74 -8.66
C MET A 98 -5.67 10.62 -9.40
N PRO A 99 -5.27 11.58 -10.25
CA PRO A 99 -6.22 12.33 -11.07
C PRO A 99 -7.11 11.45 -11.97
N TYR A 100 -6.53 10.40 -12.57
CA TYR A 100 -7.30 9.46 -13.38
C TYR A 100 -8.35 8.72 -12.54
N VAL A 101 -7.97 8.16 -11.39
CA VAL A 101 -8.91 7.44 -10.52
C VAL A 101 -10.01 8.39 -10.02
N GLU A 102 -9.66 9.58 -9.55
CA GLU A 102 -10.63 10.56 -9.06
C GLU A 102 -11.54 11.16 -10.14
N GLY A 103 -11.10 11.17 -11.39
CA GLY A 103 -11.88 11.65 -12.53
C GLY A 103 -12.82 10.60 -13.14
N ASN A 104 -12.55 9.31 -12.89
CA ASN A 104 -13.26 8.20 -13.55
C ASN A 104 -13.99 7.27 -12.57
N TYR A 105 -13.74 7.36 -11.26
CA TYR A 105 -14.37 6.55 -10.22
C TYR A 105 -14.91 7.41 -9.08
N ARG A 106 -15.99 6.95 -8.43
CA ARG A 106 -16.63 7.64 -7.30
C ARG A 106 -15.84 7.43 -6.01
N VAL A 107 -14.74 8.15 -5.86
CA VAL A 107 -13.84 8.06 -4.70
C VAL A 107 -13.90 9.31 -3.85
N LYS A 108 -13.89 9.12 -2.53
CA LYS A 108 -13.63 10.20 -1.57
C LYS A 108 -12.17 10.65 -1.67
N LYS A 109 -11.92 11.94 -1.45
CA LYS A 109 -10.64 12.58 -1.81
C LYS A 109 -9.78 12.97 -0.62
N ASP A 110 -10.36 12.99 0.58
CA ASP A 110 -9.65 13.24 1.84
C ASP A 110 -8.70 12.09 2.23
N ALA A 111 -7.75 12.40 3.11
CA ALA A 111 -6.74 11.45 3.59
C ALA A 111 -7.34 10.28 4.36
N GLU A 112 -8.37 10.55 5.18
CA GLU A 112 -9.07 9.56 5.98
C GLU A 112 -9.75 8.49 5.12
N SER A 113 -10.07 8.83 3.87
CA SER A 113 -10.66 7.92 2.89
C SER A 113 -9.65 7.31 1.91
N ARG A 114 -8.34 7.54 2.10
CA ARG A 114 -7.28 7.05 1.22
C ARG A 114 -6.26 6.18 1.97
N ALA A 115 -6.16 4.92 1.57
CA ALA A 115 -5.19 3.97 2.08
C ALA A 115 -4.15 3.60 1.00
N ILE A 116 -2.92 3.31 1.43
CA ILE A 116 -1.90 2.70 0.59
C ILE A 116 -1.31 1.47 1.27
N ALA A 117 -1.27 0.35 0.53
CA ALA A 117 -0.71 -0.91 0.97
C ALA A 117 0.09 -1.57 -0.14
N GLY A 118 0.99 -2.49 0.21
CA GLY A 118 1.72 -3.23 -0.83
C GLY A 118 2.53 -4.39 -0.29
N PHE A 119 2.92 -5.29 -1.20
CA PHE A 119 3.75 -6.45 -0.89
C PHE A 119 5.20 -6.28 -1.36
N SER A 120 6.18 -6.72 -0.55
CA SER A 120 7.60 -6.77 -0.94
C SER A 120 8.08 -5.40 -1.41
N GLY A 121 8.64 -5.30 -2.62
CA GLY A 121 8.99 -4.01 -3.22
C GLY A 121 7.85 -2.98 -3.20
N GLY A 122 6.61 -3.40 -3.50
CA GLY A 122 5.44 -2.54 -3.39
C GLY A 122 5.14 -2.15 -1.94
N GLY A 123 5.39 -3.02 -0.96
CA GLY A 123 5.29 -2.69 0.45
C GLY A 123 6.30 -1.61 0.86
N GLY A 124 7.55 -1.72 0.40
CA GLY A 124 8.55 -0.68 0.60
C GLY A 124 8.15 0.64 -0.07
N THR A 125 7.60 0.60 -1.29
CA THR A 125 7.05 1.78 -1.97
C THR A 125 5.87 2.38 -1.22
N SER A 126 4.97 1.56 -0.67
CA SER A 126 3.82 2.02 0.12
C SER A 126 4.25 2.74 1.39
N LEU A 127 5.23 2.19 2.12
CA LEU A 127 5.77 2.85 3.31
C LEU A 127 6.47 4.16 2.95
N TYR A 128 7.38 4.13 1.97
CA TYR A 128 8.04 5.35 1.48
C TYR A 128 7.03 6.42 1.07
N PHE A 129 6.08 6.07 0.21
CA PHE A 129 5.19 7.05 -0.37
C PHE A 129 4.15 7.54 0.64
N GLY A 130 3.56 6.65 1.44
CA GLY A 130 2.60 7.02 2.47
C GLY A 130 3.20 7.95 3.52
N LEU A 131 4.33 7.55 4.12
CA LEU A 131 4.94 8.27 5.24
C LEU A 131 5.59 9.62 4.85
N ASN A 132 5.96 9.80 3.57
CA ASN A 132 6.54 11.06 3.08
C ASN A 132 5.53 11.98 2.38
N ASN A 133 4.24 11.62 2.38
CA ASN A 133 3.17 12.47 1.86
C ASN A 133 2.02 12.49 2.88
N GLN A 134 2.35 12.93 4.09
CA GLN A 134 1.39 13.13 5.18
C GLN A 134 0.24 14.06 4.72
N GLY A 135 -0.97 13.77 5.17
CA GLY A 135 -2.18 14.46 4.71
C GLY A 135 -2.71 13.99 3.34
N LEU A 136 -2.03 13.06 2.66
CA LEU A 136 -2.59 12.37 1.48
C LEU A 136 -3.21 11.00 1.83
N PHE A 137 -2.63 10.32 2.82
CA PHE A 137 -3.07 9.00 3.30
C PHE A 137 -3.13 9.00 4.82
N SER A 138 -4.20 8.44 5.38
CA SER A 138 -4.29 8.16 6.82
C SER A 138 -4.10 6.67 7.14
N TRP A 139 -3.90 5.82 6.13
CA TRP A 139 -3.71 4.39 6.32
C TRP A 139 -2.52 3.92 5.48
N VAL A 140 -1.42 3.55 6.13
CA VAL A 140 -0.17 3.14 5.48
C VAL A 140 0.21 1.73 5.92
N ILE A 141 0.32 0.83 4.96
CA ILE A 141 0.42 -0.61 5.24
C ILE A 141 1.58 -1.25 4.45
N GLY A 142 2.42 -2.02 5.13
CA GLY A 142 3.52 -2.78 4.55
C GLY A 142 3.34 -4.29 4.74
N PHE A 143 3.16 -5.03 3.65
CA PHE A 143 3.22 -6.50 3.65
C PHE A 143 4.60 -6.98 3.25
N ALA A 144 5.34 -7.55 4.20
CA ALA A 144 6.75 -7.94 4.06
C ALA A 144 7.57 -6.88 3.29
N PRO A 145 7.54 -5.60 3.73
CA PRO A 145 8.05 -4.49 2.93
C PRO A 145 9.53 -4.66 2.59
N GLY A 146 9.82 -4.60 1.29
CA GLY A 146 11.15 -4.75 0.72
C GLY A 146 11.96 -3.47 0.85
N MET A 147 12.70 -3.35 1.95
CA MET A 147 13.52 -2.18 2.29
C MET A 147 15.02 -2.51 2.27
N ARG A 148 15.85 -1.49 2.50
CA ARG A 148 17.30 -1.60 2.73
C ARG A 148 17.64 -0.85 4.00
N VAL A 149 18.37 -1.50 4.91
CA VAL A 149 18.75 -0.93 6.22
C VAL A 149 19.46 0.41 6.05
N ASN A 150 20.39 0.51 5.11
CA ASN A 150 21.17 1.74 4.85
C ASN A 150 20.37 2.85 4.14
N GLU A 151 19.07 2.67 3.88
CA GLU A 151 18.20 3.64 3.22
C GLU A 151 17.00 4.05 4.10
N ILE A 152 16.87 3.51 5.31
CA ILE A 152 15.71 3.77 6.19
C ILE A 152 15.54 5.27 6.46
N ASP A 153 16.58 5.96 6.91
CA ASP A 153 16.48 7.41 7.20
C ASP A 153 16.05 8.22 5.99
N ARG A 154 16.70 8.00 4.84
CA ARG A 154 16.37 8.72 3.60
C ARG A 154 14.92 8.44 3.17
N ASN A 155 14.49 7.19 3.24
CA ASN A 155 13.19 6.78 2.75
C ASN A 155 12.06 7.11 3.74
N ASN A 156 12.34 7.62 4.94
CA ASN A 156 11.34 7.99 5.93
C ASN A 156 11.52 9.42 6.44
N ALA A 157 12.33 10.24 5.75
CA ALA A 157 12.71 11.58 6.20
C ALA A 157 11.50 12.45 6.55
N GLY A 158 10.42 12.40 5.77
CA GLY A 158 9.20 13.17 6.04
C GLY A 158 8.43 12.71 7.27
N ALA A 159 8.44 11.41 7.61
CA ALA A 159 7.86 10.91 8.86
C ALA A 159 8.78 11.21 10.06
N PHE A 160 10.10 11.16 9.85
CA PHE A 160 11.08 11.34 10.93
C PHE A 160 11.31 12.81 11.29
N GLU A 161 10.91 13.74 10.43
CA GLU A 161 10.98 15.19 10.68
C GLU A 161 10.05 15.61 11.83
N ASP A 162 8.83 15.04 11.87
CA ASP A 162 7.84 15.30 12.91
C ASP A 162 7.06 14.00 13.25
N PRO A 163 7.58 13.19 14.20
CA PRO A 163 6.92 11.95 14.63
C PRO A 163 5.53 12.17 15.25
N GLU A 164 5.32 13.28 15.97
CA GLU A 164 4.04 13.58 16.62
C GLU A 164 2.97 13.85 15.56
N ALA A 165 3.27 14.73 14.60
CA ALA A 165 2.38 14.97 13.47
C ALA A 165 2.15 13.71 12.62
N THR A 166 3.18 12.86 12.48
CA THR A 166 3.04 11.56 11.78
C THR A 166 2.00 10.68 12.47
N ASN A 167 2.06 10.56 13.79
CA ASN A 167 1.11 9.75 14.56
C ASN A 167 -0.30 10.35 14.50
N GLU A 168 -0.45 11.67 14.59
CA GLU A 168 -1.75 12.35 14.49
C GLU A 168 -2.40 12.17 13.11
N ASN A 169 -1.60 12.12 12.04
CA ASN A 169 -2.09 12.03 10.66
C ASN A 169 -2.50 10.59 10.26
N LEU A 170 -2.03 9.57 10.97
CA LEU A 170 -2.22 8.16 10.62
C LEU A 170 -3.25 7.50 11.53
N ASN A 171 -4.39 7.09 10.96
CA ASN A 171 -5.37 6.22 11.62
C ASN A 171 -4.84 4.78 11.74
N LEU A 172 -3.95 4.37 10.84
CA LEU A 172 -3.28 3.07 10.90
C LEU A 172 -1.94 3.10 10.17
N PHE A 173 -0.87 2.82 10.91
CA PHE A 173 0.40 2.38 10.35
C PHE A 173 0.61 0.91 10.70
N TRP A 174 0.61 0.01 9.70
CA TRP A 174 0.64 -1.43 9.93
C TRP A 174 1.70 -2.17 9.12
N ILE A 175 2.49 -3.01 9.78
CA ILE A 175 3.58 -3.78 9.16
C ILE A 175 3.39 -5.27 9.47
N ALA A 176 3.43 -6.13 8.45
CA ALA A 176 3.45 -7.57 8.70
C ALA A 176 4.53 -8.28 7.93
N VAL A 177 5.01 -9.38 8.50
CA VAL A 177 6.09 -10.18 7.91
C VAL A 177 6.00 -11.62 8.42
N GLY A 178 6.39 -12.58 7.57
CA GLY A 178 6.48 -13.98 7.99
C GLY A 178 7.77 -14.24 8.76
N GLU A 179 7.76 -15.14 9.74
CA GLU A 179 8.92 -15.47 10.57
C GLU A 179 10.13 -15.96 9.77
N GLU A 180 9.88 -16.61 8.63
CA GLU A 180 10.92 -17.13 7.72
C GLU A 180 11.17 -16.19 6.52
N ASP A 181 10.56 -15.01 6.50
CA ASP A 181 10.67 -14.07 5.40
C ASP A 181 12.02 -13.34 5.43
N PHE A 182 12.74 -13.37 4.30
CA PHE A 182 14.06 -12.74 4.18
C PHE A 182 14.02 -11.21 4.35
N THR A 183 12.85 -10.57 4.25
CA THR A 183 12.69 -9.13 4.48
C THR A 183 12.79 -8.74 5.96
N LYS A 184 12.61 -9.69 6.91
CA LYS A 184 12.80 -9.45 8.36
C LYS A 184 14.14 -8.79 8.69
N ARG A 185 15.21 -9.14 7.97
CA ARG A 185 16.55 -8.53 8.13
C ARG A 185 16.58 -7.01 8.01
N ALA A 186 15.58 -6.41 7.34
CA ALA A 186 15.43 -4.97 7.21
C ALA A 186 14.22 -4.43 7.99
N ILE A 187 13.20 -5.26 8.24
CA ILE A 187 11.99 -4.87 8.97
C ILE A 187 12.25 -4.82 10.47
N ASP A 188 13.00 -5.77 11.04
CA ASP A 188 13.27 -5.79 12.48
C ASP A 188 14.06 -4.52 12.89
N PRO A 189 15.17 -4.13 12.22
CA PRO A 189 15.83 -2.86 12.52
C PRO A 189 14.96 -1.62 12.22
N TYR A 190 14.04 -1.72 11.26
CA TYR A 190 13.14 -0.61 10.96
C TYR A 190 12.13 -0.38 12.10
N MET A 191 11.56 -1.45 12.67
CA MET A 191 10.68 -1.38 13.83
C MET A 191 11.41 -0.79 15.05
N GLU A 192 12.66 -1.20 15.29
CA GLU A 192 13.51 -0.60 16.34
C GLU A 192 13.70 0.92 16.14
N ILE A 193 13.96 1.36 14.90
CA ILE A 193 14.10 2.79 14.58
C ILE A 193 12.77 3.55 14.78
N LEU A 194 11.63 2.93 14.43
CA LEU A 194 10.32 3.55 14.69
C LEU A 194 10.08 3.73 16.19
N ASP A 195 10.42 2.71 17.00
CA ASP A 195 10.34 2.80 18.47
C ASP A 195 11.23 3.91 19.01
N GLU A 196 12.48 4.02 18.54
CA GLU A 196 13.42 5.08 18.93
C GLU A 196 12.94 6.49 18.56
N LYS A 197 12.23 6.61 17.43
CA LYS A 197 11.65 7.88 16.94
C LYS A 197 10.31 8.22 17.58
N GLY A 198 9.69 7.29 18.31
CA GLY A 198 8.35 7.45 18.87
C GLY A 198 7.25 7.47 17.81
N ILE A 199 7.44 6.80 16.67
CA ILE A 199 6.41 6.67 15.63
C ILE A 199 5.59 5.41 15.94
N GLU A 200 4.28 5.60 16.10
CA GLU A 200 3.36 4.53 16.42
C GLU A 200 3.09 3.65 15.19
N TYR A 201 3.20 2.34 15.39
CA TYR A 201 2.84 1.34 14.39
C TYR A 201 2.28 0.10 15.07
N GLU A 202 1.55 -0.68 14.28
CA GLU A 202 1.13 -2.02 14.66
C GLU A 202 1.84 -3.04 13.80
N SER A 203 2.23 -4.16 14.41
CA SER A 203 2.92 -5.23 13.71
C SER A 203 2.22 -6.58 13.81
N PHE A 204 2.40 -7.42 12.80
CA PHE A 204 1.96 -8.81 12.82
C PHE A 204 3.02 -9.74 12.21
N ILE A 205 3.54 -10.62 13.06
CA ILE A 205 4.49 -11.65 12.65
C ILE A 205 3.72 -12.96 12.47
N SER A 206 3.64 -13.45 11.23
CA SER A 206 3.00 -14.71 10.91
C SER A 206 4.00 -15.86 10.76
N GLY A 207 3.53 -17.10 10.67
CA GLY A 207 4.38 -18.21 10.25
C GLY A 207 4.73 -18.16 8.76
N GLY A 208 5.66 -19.00 8.32
CA GLY A 208 6.08 -19.10 6.92
C GLY A 208 6.88 -17.87 6.44
N GLY A 209 7.04 -17.73 5.13
CA GLY A 209 7.94 -16.74 4.52
C GLY A 209 7.29 -15.81 3.49
N HIS A 210 8.08 -15.44 2.48
CA HIS A 210 7.75 -14.45 1.46
C HIS A 210 6.77 -14.96 0.40
N THR A 211 5.50 -15.11 0.79
CA THR A 211 4.51 -15.83 -0.02
C THR A 211 3.18 -15.09 -0.16
N TRP A 212 2.50 -15.36 -1.27
CA TRP A 212 1.14 -14.90 -1.52
C TRP A 212 0.09 -15.45 -0.54
N MET A 213 0.40 -16.52 0.22
CA MET A 213 -0.47 -16.98 1.29
C MET A 213 -0.50 -15.96 2.44
N ASN A 214 0.69 -15.48 2.82
CA ASN A 214 0.81 -14.41 3.81
C ASN A 214 0.21 -13.09 3.29
N CYS A 215 0.41 -12.73 2.02
CA CYS A 215 -0.26 -11.56 1.43
C CYS A 215 -1.78 -11.60 1.56
N LYS A 216 -2.42 -12.76 1.30
CA LYS A 216 -3.86 -12.96 1.47
C LYS A 216 -4.30 -12.78 2.92
N LEU A 217 -3.55 -13.41 3.84
CA LEU A 217 -3.81 -13.30 5.27
C LEU A 217 -3.77 -11.83 5.70
N TYR A 218 -2.70 -11.12 5.33
CA TYR A 218 -2.51 -9.73 5.70
C TYR A 218 -3.60 -8.83 5.12
N LEU A 219 -3.92 -8.96 3.83
CA LEU A 219 -5.02 -8.21 3.22
C LEU A 219 -6.35 -8.47 3.94
N SER A 220 -6.64 -9.72 4.30
CA SER A 220 -7.87 -10.08 5.02
C SER A 220 -7.95 -9.50 6.43
N MET A 221 -6.80 -9.19 7.05
CA MET A 221 -6.72 -8.56 8.37
C MET A 221 -6.90 -7.05 8.24
N VAL A 222 -6.14 -6.40 7.36
CA VAL A 222 -6.20 -4.93 7.25
C VAL A 222 -7.51 -4.46 6.62
N ALA A 223 -8.08 -5.17 5.64
CA ALA A 223 -9.33 -4.77 4.99
C ALA A 223 -10.51 -4.64 5.98
N LYS A 224 -10.48 -5.37 7.10
CA LYS A 224 -11.49 -5.27 8.16
C LYS A 224 -11.39 -3.97 8.96
N ARG A 225 -10.21 -3.36 8.96
CA ARG A 225 -9.84 -2.21 9.79
C ARG A 225 -9.87 -0.89 9.03
N LEU A 226 -9.60 -0.94 7.72
CA LEU A 226 -9.59 0.25 6.89
C LEU A 226 -10.95 0.97 6.93
N PHE A 227 -10.89 2.29 7.12
CA PHE A 227 -12.05 3.19 7.04
C PHE A 227 -13.15 2.89 8.08
N GLN A 228 -12.79 2.21 9.17
CA GLN A 228 -13.65 2.06 10.34
C GLN A 228 -13.46 3.27 11.25
N ASN A 229 -14.59 3.83 11.71
CA ASN A 229 -14.64 4.85 12.75
C ASN A 229 -14.89 4.18 14.11
#